data_AF-A0A7Y7H510-F1
#
_entry.id   AF-A0A7Y7H510-F1
#
_cell.length_a   1.000
_cell.length_b   1.000
_cell.length_c   1.000
_cell.angle_alpha   90.00
_cell.angle_beta   90.00
_cell.angle_gamma   90.00
#
_symmetry.space_group_name_H-M   'P 1'
#
loop_
_entity.id
_entity.type
_entity.pdbx_description
1 polymer ?
#
loop_
_entity_poly.entity_id
_entity_poly.type
_entity_poly.pdbx_seq_one_letter_code
_entity_poly.pdbx_strand_id
1 'polypeptide(L)'
;MGQLISIPFKSNLDALFASGISEATSFGGKVVGDKWSGFFSIPALGGTFEGTYKVSNNIIQFDLTKKPFMISHWIIDSFLKAHIK
;
A
#
# COMPACT_ATOMS: atom_id res chain seq x y z
N MET A 1 -0.38 15.40 -8.87
CA MET A 1 -0.38 15.61 -7.41
C MET A 1 -0.49 14.23 -6.77
N GLY A 2 0.56 13.78 -6.09
CA GLY A 2 0.52 12.51 -5.33
C GLY A 2 -0.34 12.64 -4.08
N GLN A 3 -0.87 11.53 -3.57
CA GLN A 3 -1.63 11.53 -2.31
C GLN A 3 -0.88 10.77 -1.24
N LEU A 4 -0.74 11.42 -0.09
CA LEU A 4 -0.18 10.82 1.11
C LEU A 4 -1.28 10.21 1.97
N ILE A 5 -1.12 8.95 2.34
CA ILE A 5 -1.99 8.23 3.27
C ILE A 5 -1.11 7.72 4.41
N SER A 6 -1.47 8.03 5.66
CA SER A 6 -0.74 7.57 6.84
C SER A 6 -1.62 6.65 7.66
N ILE A 7 -1.14 5.44 7.93
CA ILE A 7 -1.88 4.40 8.61
C ILE A 7 -1.08 3.90 9.80
N PRO A 8 -1.56 4.10 11.04
CA PRO A 8 -0.92 3.51 12.20
C PRO A 8 -1.15 2.00 12.21
N PHE A 9 -0.16 1.23 12.65
CA PHE A 9 -0.28 -0.22 12.79
C PHE A 9 0.16 -0.66 14.19
N LYS A 10 -0.52 -1.68 14.73
CA LYS A 10 -0.23 -2.22 16.07
C LYS A 10 0.45 -3.58 16.04
N SER A 11 0.45 -4.25 14.89
CA SER A 11 1.01 -5.58 14.70
C SER A 11 2.51 -5.57 14.36
N ASN A 12 3.09 -6.77 14.24
CA ASN A 12 4.49 -6.96 13.88
C ASN A 12 4.74 -6.51 12.42
N LEU A 13 5.71 -5.62 12.23
CA LEU A 13 6.03 -5.03 10.92
C LEU A 13 6.45 -6.09 9.87
N ASP A 14 7.21 -7.11 10.27
CA ASP A 14 7.64 -8.18 9.37
C ASP A 14 6.45 -8.99 8.85
N ALA A 15 5.48 -9.30 9.73
CA ALA A 15 4.26 -10.01 9.35
C ALA A 15 3.36 -9.17 8.42
N LEU A 16 3.18 -7.88 8.72
CA LEU A 16 2.45 -6.94 7.86
C LEU A 16 3.10 -6.81 6.48
N PHE A 17 4.42 -6.70 6.44
CA PHE A 17 5.15 -6.58 5.20
C PHE A 17 5.03 -7.84 4.34
N ALA A 18 5.21 -9.02 4.95
CA ALA A 18 5.03 -10.30 4.26
C ALA A 18 3.60 -10.46 3.72
N SER A 19 2.58 -10.09 4.51
CA SER A 19 1.18 -10.11 4.07
C SER A 19 0.96 -9.16 2.89
N GLY A 20 1.46 -7.93 2.98
CA GLY A 20 1.35 -6.94 1.91
C GLY A 20 2.00 -7.39 0.60
N ILE A 21 3.19 -8.01 0.66
CA ILE A 21 3.84 -8.59 -0.53
C ILE A 21 3.01 -9.73 -1.10
N SER A 22 2.53 -10.65 -0.26
CA SER A 22 1.73 -11.80 -0.69
C SER A 22 0.46 -11.35 -1.41
N GLU A 23 -0.22 -10.34 -0.87
CA GLU A 23 -1.45 -9.81 -1.42
C GLU A 23 -1.21 -9.02 -2.71
N ALA A 24 -0.19 -8.14 -2.73
CA ALA A 24 0.22 -7.46 -3.95
C ALA A 24 0.56 -8.44 -5.08
N THR A 25 1.28 -9.53 -4.76
CA THR A 25 1.63 -10.57 -5.73
C THR A 25 0.41 -11.36 -6.19
N SER A 26 -0.56 -11.62 -5.30
CA SER A 26 -1.84 -12.28 -5.63
C SER A 26 -2.65 -11.48 -6.66
N PHE A 27 -2.55 -10.16 -6.63
CA PHE A 27 -3.16 -9.28 -7.63
C PHE A 27 -2.29 -9.07 -8.88
N GLY A 28 -1.17 -9.80 -9.03
CA GLY A 28 -0.24 -9.64 -10.16
C GLY A 28 0.61 -8.38 -10.09
N GLY A 29 0.65 -7.74 -8.93
CA GLY A 29 1.48 -6.57 -8.63
C GLY A 29 2.91 -6.94 -8.24
N LYS A 30 3.72 -5.90 -8.04
CA LYS A 30 5.12 -6.00 -7.63
C LYS A 30 5.40 -5.02 -6.52
N VAL A 31 6.14 -5.48 -5.51
CA VAL A 31 6.70 -4.66 -4.45
C VAL A 31 8.21 -4.78 -4.52
N VAL A 32 8.91 -3.65 -4.57
CA VAL A 32 10.37 -3.57 -4.61
C VAL A 32 10.83 -2.72 -3.43
N GLY A 33 11.59 -3.32 -2.52
CA GLY A 33 12.08 -2.66 -1.31
C GLY A 33 12.12 -3.61 -0.13
N ASP A 34 12.15 -3.03 1.07
CA ASP A 34 12.18 -3.74 2.34
C ASP A 34 11.03 -3.30 3.26
N LYS A 35 10.94 -3.90 4.44
CA LYS A 35 9.88 -3.60 5.41
C LYS A 35 9.80 -2.14 5.88
N TRP A 36 10.85 -1.34 5.65
CA TRP A 36 10.91 0.06 6.05
C TRP A 36 10.56 1.00 4.91
N SER A 37 10.91 0.67 3.68
CA SER A 37 10.56 1.50 2.53
C SER A 37 10.70 0.78 1.19
N GLY A 38 9.92 1.25 0.22
CA GLY A 38 10.02 0.77 -1.13
C GLY A 38 8.98 1.37 -2.06
N PHE A 39 8.85 0.71 -3.21
CA PHE A 39 7.89 1.02 -4.25
C PHE A 39 6.94 -0.15 -4.44
N PHE A 40 5.69 0.15 -4.79
CA PHE A 40 4.72 -0.84 -5.23
C PHE A 40 4.06 -0.41 -6.54
N SER A 41 3.73 -1.40 -7.36
CA SER A 41 2.89 -1.25 -8.55
C SER A 41 1.93 -2.43 -8.60
N ILE A 42 0.64 -2.16 -8.43
CA ILE A 42 -0.42 -3.16 -8.38
C ILE A 42 -1.38 -2.85 -9.52
N PRO A 43 -1.55 -3.75 -10.50
CA PRO A 43 -2.57 -3.58 -11.52
C PRO A 43 -3.94 -3.67 -10.87
N ALA A 44 -4.85 -2.79 -11.30
CA ALA A 44 -6.19 -2.72 -10.76
C ALA A 44 -7.19 -2.43 -11.88
N LEU A 45 -8.48 -2.60 -11.59
CA LEU A 45 -9.51 -2.24 -12.56
C LEU A 45 -9.42 -0.75 -12.90
N GLY A 46 -9.28 -0.44 -14.19
CA GLY A 46 -9.15 0.93 -14.68
C GLY A 46 -7.75 1.55 -14.54
N GLY A 47 -6.69 0.74 -14.38
CA GLY A 47 -5.31 1.21 -14.52
C GLY A 47 -4.30 0.50 -13.60
N THR A 48 -3.35 1.28 -13.08
CA THR A 48 -2.33 0.78 -12.17
C THR A 48 -2.30 1.66 -10.93
N PHE A 49 -2.20 1.01 -9.78
CA PHE A 49 -2.02 1.64 -8.47
C PHE A 49 -0.54 1.59 -8.13
N GLU A 50 0.13 2.74 -8.21
CA GLU A 50 1.58 2.84 -8.04
C GLU A 50 1.92 3.90 -7.01
N GLY A 51 2.96 3.62 -6.24
CA GLY A 51 3.37 4.52 -5.17
C GLY A 51 4.57 4.02 -4.41
N THR A 52 5.00 4.81 -3.45
CA THR A 52 6.03 4.43 -2.49
C THR A 52 5.42 4.26 -1.10
N TYR A 53 6.09 3.51 -0.25
CA TYR A 53 5.75 3.42 1.16
C TYR A 53 6.99 3.67 2.01
N LYS A 54 6.76 4.21 3.20
CA LYS A 54 7.77 4.41 4.23
C LYS A 54 7.17 4.12 5.60
N VAL A 55 7.91 3.40 6.42
CA VAL A 55 7.51 3.03 7.77
C VAL A 55 8.36 3.79 8.78
N SER A 56 7.70 4.47 9.72
CA SER A 56 8.37 5.21 10.80
C SER A 56 7.45 5.29 12.01
N ASN A 57 7.96 5.06 13.21
CA ASN A 57 7.22 5.18 14.47
C ASN A 57 5.85 4.47 14.48
N ASN A 58 5.80 3.22 14.03
CA ASN A 58 4.55 2.44 13.94
C ASN A 58 3.48 3.04 13.01
N ILE A 59 3.90 3.86 12.05
CA ILE A 59 3.06 4.44 11.01
C ILE A 59 3.62 4.01 9.66
N ILE A 60 2.75 3.51 8.79
CA ILE A 60 3.06 3.29 7.37
C ILE A 60 2.49 4.47 6.60
N GLN A 61 3.38 5.20 5.94
CA GLN A 61 3.05 6.30 5.05
C GLN A 61 3.15 5.81 3.61
N PHE A 62 2.03 5.86 2.88
CA PHE A 62 1.96 5.56 1.46
C PHE A 62 1.89 6.87 0.67
N ASP A 63 2.72 7.00 -0.35
CA ASP A 63 2.66 8.09 -1.34
C ASP A 63 2.21 7.53 -2.69
N LEU A 64 0.97 7.84 -3.06
CA LEU A 64 0.35 7.37 -4.28
C LEU A 64 0.68 8.29 -5.43
N THR A 65 1.62 7.85 -6.27
CA THR A 65 2.06 8.56 -7.47
C THR A 65 1.11 8.34 -8.65
N LYS A 66 0.47 7.16 -8.72
CA LYS A 66 -0.51 6.82 -9.76
C LYS A 66 -1.70 6.11 -9.16
N LYS A 67 -2.90 6.57 -9.53
CA LYS A 67 -4.15 5.93 -9.14
C LYS A 67 -4.90 5.39 -10.36
N PRO A 68 -5.52 4.20 -10.25
CA PRO A 68 -6.50 3.74 -11.23
C PRO A 68 -7.67 4.73 -11.26
N PHE A 69 -8.13 5.08 -12.46
CA PHE A 69 -9.18 6.09 -12.65
C PHE A 69 -10.53 5.63 -12.06
N MET A 70 -10.72 4.32 -11.89
CA MET A 70 -11.95 3.72 -11.37
C MET A 70 -11.93 3.46 -9.86
N ILE A 71 -10.77 3.53 -9.21
CA ILE A 71 -10.69 3.29 -7.76
C ILE A 71 -10.77 4.61 -7.03
N SER A 72 -11.93 4.83 -6.40
CA SER A 72 -12.15 5.99 -5.57
C SER A 72 -11.32 5.94 -4.29
N HIS A 73 -10.90 7.11 -3.79
CA HIS A 73 -10.11 7.25 -2.57
C HIS A 73 -10.70 6.53 -1.34
N TRP A 74 -12.03 6.53 -1.20
CA TRP A 74 -12.71 5.90 -0.07
C TRP A 74 -12.53 4.37 -0.06
N ILE A 75 -12.40 3.74 -1.22
CA ILE A 75 -12.21 2.29 -1.35
C ILE A 75 -10.80 1.92 -0.88
N ILE A 76 -9.79 2.69 -1.28
CA ILE A 76 -8.38 2.47 -0.87
C ILE A 76 -8.25 2.65 0.65
N ASP A 77 -8.79 3.74 1.19
CA ASP A 77 -8.71 4.05 2.62
C ASP A 77 -9.47 3.00 3.46
N SER A 78 -10.66 2.58 3.02
CA SER A 78 -11.43 1.53 3.70
C SER A 78 -10.74 0.16 3.63
N PHE A 79 -10.15 -0.20 2.48
CA PHE A 79 -9.44 -1.47 2.31
C PHE A 79 -8.21 -1.54 3.21
N LEU A 80 -7.39 -0.49 3.20
CA LEU A 80 -6.18 -0.43 4.02
C LEU A 80 -6.51 -0.42 5.52
N LYS A 81 -7.55 0.29 5.95
CA LYS A 81 -8.04 0.26 7.34
C LYS A 81 -8.58 -1.11 7.76
N ALA A 82 -9.16 -1.88 6.84
CA ALA A 82 -9.69 -3.20 7.13
C ALA A 82 -8.59 -4.27 7.29
N HIS A 83 -7.51 -4.15 6.53
CA HIS A 83 -6.42 -5.14 6.52
C HIS A 83 -5.23 -4.80 7.43
N ILE A 84 -5.03 -3.52 7.79
CA ILE A 84 -3.98 -3.10 8.73
C ILE A 84 -4.61 -2.98 10.12
N LYS A 85 -4.47 -4.03 10.95
CA LYS A 85 -4.83 -4.05 12.38
C LYS A 85 -3.60 -3.89 13.28
#